data_AF-A0A7R9DJQ7-F1
#
_entry.id   AF-A0A7R9DJQ7-F1
#
_cell.length_a   1.000
_cell.length_b   1.000
_cell.length_c   1.000
_cell.angle_alpha   90.00
_cell.angle_beta   90.00
_cell.angle_gamma   90.00
#
_symmetry.space_group_name_H-M   'P 1'
#
loop_
_entity.id
_entity.type
_entity.pdbx_description
1 polymer ?
#
loop_
_entity_poly.entity_id
_entity_poly.type
_entity_poly.pdbx_seq_one_letter_code
_entity_poly.pdbx_strand_id
1 'polypeptide(L)' 'NLIAQFQREETQLFVLRVMVGLVILYDHVHPHGAFVKASNVDVKGCVKLLKEQPAARSEGLLNALR' A
#
# COMPACT_ATOMS: atom_id res chain seq x y z
N ASN A 1 -24.06 -8.72 -0.67
CA ASN A 1 -23.61 -7.78 -1.72
C ASN A 1 -22.11 -7.52 -1.52
N LEU A 2 -21.26 -8.04 -2.41
CA LEU A 2 -19.79 -8.05 -2.26
C LEU A 2 -19.20 -6.65 -2.09
N ILE A 3 -19.77 -5.65 -2.76
CA ILE A 3 -19.35 -4.25 -2.70
C ILE A 3 -19.43 -3.71 -1.26
N ALA A 4 -20.48 -4.09 -0.52
CA ALA A 4 -20.66 -3.67 0.87
C ALA A 4 -19.60 -4.27 1.82
N GLN A 5 -18.96 -5.38 1.45
CA GLN A 5 -17.88 -5.96 2.26
C GLN A 5 -16.60 -5.11 2.12
N PHE A 6 -16.31 -4.56 0.95
CA PHE A 6 -15.15 -3.68 0.73
C PHE A 6 -15.30 -2.28 1.34
N GLN A 7 -16.52 -1.87 1.67
CA GLN A 7 -16.78 -0.62 2.40
C GLN A 7 -16.55 -0.77 3.92
N ARG A 8 -16.31 -1.99 4.42
CA ARG A 8 -16.01 -2.20 5.84
C ARG A 8 -14.61 -1.71 6.14
N GLU A 9 -14.48 -0.96 7.23
CA GLU A 9 -13.21 -0.41 7.69
C GLU A 9 -12.14 -1.51 7.86
N GLU A 10 -12.51 -2.65 8.44
CA GLU A 10 -11.60 -3.78 8.62
C GLU A 10 -11.02 -4.29 7.30
N THR A 11 -11.86 -4.41 6.27
CA THR A 11 -11.44 -4.84 4.94
C THR A 11 -10.53 -3.81 4.28
N GLN A 12 -10.84 -2.51 4.42
CA GLN A 12 -9.98 -1.44 3.91
C GLN A 12 -8.61 -1.47 4.59
N LEU A 13 -8.58 -1.58 5.91
CA LEU A 13 -7.37 -1.68 6.71
C LEU A 13 -6.54 -2.91 6.37
N PHE A 14 -7.18 -4.05 6.11
CA PHE A 14 -6.52 -5.27 5.65
C PHE A 14 -5.88 -5.05 4.27
N VAL A 15 -6.63 -4.51 3.31
CA VAL A 15 -6.14 -4.27 1.94
C VAL A 15 -4.99 -3.26 1.93
N LEU A 16 -5.03 -2.21 2.74
CA LEU A 16 -3.91 -1.25 2.87
C LEU A 16 -2.63 -1.94 3.36
N ARG A 17 -2.72 -2.85 4.34
CA ARG A 17 -1.58 -3.62 4.83
C ARG A 17 -1.04 -4.59 3.79
N VAL A 18 -1.94 -5.29 3.09
CA VAL A 18 -1.56 -6.20 2.00
C VAL A 18 -0.87 -5.43 0.88
N MET A 19 -1.40 -4.29 0.46
CA MET A 19 -0.80 -3.43 -0.56
C MET A 19 0.64 -3.04 -0.18
N VAL A 20 0.86 -2.53 1.04
CA VAL A 20 2.21 -2.14 1.48
C VAL A 20 3.14 -3.33 1.61
N GLY A 21 2.69 -4.45 2.16
CA GLY A 21 3.47 -5.68 2.23
C GLY A 21 3.90 -6.16 0.84
N LEU A 22 3.01 -6.11 -0.15
CA LEU A 22 3.32 -6.47 -1.53
C LEU A 22 4.31 -5.50 -2.19
N VAL A 23 4.22 -4.20 -1.91
CA VAL A 23 5.20 -3.21 -2.41
C VAL A 23 6.60 -3.54 -1.87
N ILE A 24 6.72 -3.81 -0.57
CA ILE A 24 8.00 -4.15 0.07
C ILE A 24 8.56 -5.46 -0.51
N LEU A 25 7.72 -6.50 -0.60
CA LEU A 25 8.14 -7.78 -1.15
C LEU A 25 8.55 -7.65 -2.62
N TYR A 26 7.79 -6.92 -3.43
CA TYR A 26 8.13 -6.66 -4.83
C TYR A 26 9.48 -5.96 -4.95
N ASP A 27 9.73 -4.95 -4.12
CA ASP A 27 11.00 -4.22 -4.11
C ASP A 27 12.20 -5.13 -3.84
N HIS A 28 12.03 -6.12 -2.96
CA HIS A 28 13.09 -7.07 -2.62
C HIS A 28 13.33 -8.15 -3.67
N VAL A 29 12.28 -8.64 -4.34
CA VAL A 29 12.39 -9.77 -5.27
C VAL A 29 12.62 -9.35 -6.71
N HIS A 30 12.15 -8.17 -7.12
CA HIS A 30 12.30 -7.68 -8.48
C HIS A 30 13.72 -7.15 -8.69
N PRO A 31 14.42 -7.49 -9.80
CA PRO A 31 15.84 -7.14 -9.98
C PRO A 31 16.14 -5.64 -9.91
N HIS A 32 15.15 -4.81 -10.24
CA HIS A 32 15.27 -3.34 -10.23
C HIS A 32 14.48 -2.68 -9.09
N GLY A 33 13.83 -3.46 -8.22
CA GLY A 33 12.96 -2.95 -7.17
C GLY A 33 11.65 -2.32 -7.66
N ALA A 34 10.89 -1.78 -6.71
CA ALA A 34 9.59 -1.14 -6.88
C ALA A 34 9.71 0.38 -7.11
N PHE A 35 10.79 1.02 -6.63
CA PHE A 35 10.93 2.49 -6.64
C PHE A 35 11.58 3.07 -7.90
N VAL A 36 12.00 2.24 -8.85
CA VAL A 36 12.52 2.71 -10.15
C VAL A 36 11.40 3.30 -11.01
N LYS A 37 11.73 4.31 -11.83
CA LYS A 37 10.74 5.01 -12.68
C LYS A 37 9.97 4.10 -13.63
N ALA A 38 10.58 3.00 -14.08
CA ALA A 38 9.99 2.03 -15.00
C ALA A 38 9.32 0.84 -14.29
N SER A 39 9.13 0.92 -12.96
CA SER A 39 8.44 -0.11 -12.19
C SER A 39 6.98 -0.24 -12.64
N ASN A 40 6.48 -1.47 -12.67
CA ASN A 40 5.06 -1.76 -12.91
C ASN A 40 4.18 -1.48 -11.68
N VAL A 41 4.80 -1.17 -10.53
CA VAL A 41 4.10 -0.85 -9.29
C VAL A 41 4.01 0.67 -9.12
N ASP A 42 2.79 1.21 -9.03
CA ASP A 42 2.57 2.63 -8.76
C ASP A 42 2.74 2.95 -7.26
N VAL A 43 4.01 2.98 -6.83
CA VAL A 43 4.36 3.30 -5.44
C VAL A 43 3.93 4.72 -5.08
N LYS A 44 3.93 5.66 -6.04
CA LYS A 44 3.48 7.05 -5.80
C LYS A 44 1.99 7.09 -5.50
N GLY A 45 1.17 6.36 -6.26
CA GLY A 45 -0.25 6.18 -6.00
C GLY A 45 -0.50 5.55 -4.63
N CYS A 46 0.26 4.51 -4.27
CA CYS A 46 0.17 3.87 -2.95
C CYS A 46 0.48 4.86 -1.81
N VAL A 47 1.56 5.63 -1.90
CA VAL A 47 1.93 6.64 -0.91
C VAL A 47 0.88 7.75 -0.83
N LYS A 48 0.34 8.19 -1.97
CA LYS A 48 -0.74 9.18 -2.01
C LYS A 48 -1.98 8.66 -1.28
N LEU A 49 -2.41 7.43 -1.58
CA LEU A 49 -3.55 6.79 -0.94
C LEU A 49 -3.36 6.69 0.59
N LEU A 50 -2.18 6.30 1.05
CA LEU A 50 -1.86 6.21 2.48
C LEU A 50 -1.92 7.59 3.17
N LYS A 51 -1.45 8.65 2.50
CA LYS A 51 -1.53 10.03 3.02
C LYS A 51 -2.97 10.57 3.11
N GLU A 52 -3.90 10.00 2.34
CA GLU A 52 -5.33 10.36 2.40
C GLU A 52 -6.07 9.63 3.54
N GLN A 53 -5.46 8.62 4.17
CA GLN A 53 -6.02 7.94 5.34
C GLN A 53 -5.73 8.70 6.63
N PRO A 54 -6.55 8.52 7.69
CA PRO A 54 -6.24 9.03 9.03
C PRO A 54 -4.86 8.56 9.50
N ALA A 55 -4.09 9.46 10.13
CA ALA A 55 -2.71 9.20 10.55
C ALA A 55 -2.56 7.93 11.40
N ALA A 56 -3.50 7.70 12.33
CA ALA A 56 -3.52 6.50 13.18
C ALA A 56 -3.55 5.17 12.39
N ARG A 57 -3.98 5.19 11.12
CA ARG A 57 -4.08 4.02 10.25
C ARG A 57 -2.91 3.91 9.26
N SER A 58 -2.31 5.02 8.86
CA SER A 58 -1.32 5.06 7.77
C SER A 58 0.11 5.37 8.20
N GLU A 59 0.37 5.95 9.37
CA GLU A 59 1.72 6.35 9.76
C GLU A 59 2.70 5.16 9.85
N GLY A 60 2.28 4.06 10.48
CA GLY A 60 3.10 2.84 10.54
C GLY A 60 3.38 2.24 9.15
N LEU A 61 2.42 2.36 8.22
CA LEU A 61 2.55 1.88 6.85
C LEU A 61 3.47 2.77 6.01
N LEU A 62 3.40 4.08 6.20
CA LEU A 62 4.30 5.04 5.57
C LEU A 62 5.73 4.87 6.09
N ASN A 63 5.90 4.59 7.38
CA ASN A 63 7.21 4.31 7.97
C ASN A 63 7.82 3.01 7.44
N ALA A 64 7.02 1.99 7.14
CA ALA A 64 7.49 0.75 6.54
C ALA A 64 7.98 0.91 5.08
N LEU A 65 7.63 2.03 4.41
CA LEU A 65 8.05 2.36 3.04
C LEU A 65 9.21 3.38 2.99
N ARG A 66 9.68 3.88 4.14
CA ARG A 66 10.83 4.78 4.25
C ARG A 66 12.13 4.01 4.24
#